data_AF-A0A1C6HT95-F1
#
_entry.id   AF-A0A1C6HT95-F1
#
_cell.length_a   1.000
_cell.length_b   1.000
_cell.length_c   1.000
_cell.angle_alpha   90.00
_cell.angle_beta   90.00
_cell.angle_gamma   90.00
#
_symmetry.space_group_name_H-M   'P 1'
#
loop_
_entity.id
_entity.type
_entity.pdbx_description
1 polymer ?
#
loop_
_entity_poly.entity_id
_entity_poly.type
_entity_poly.pdbx_seq_one_letter_code
_entity_poly.pdbx_strand_id
1 'polypeptide(L)' 'MDYIVTEQGMVRLKGLTCSERAKALIGIAHPNFREELTRAAQKMHLIV' A
#
# COMPACT_ATOMS: atom_id res chain seq x y z
N MET A 1 9.50 8.55 -7.78
CA MET A 1 9.17 7.79 -6.55
C MET A 1 9.44 6.32 -6.86
N ASP A 2 10.61 5.82 -6.47
CA ASP A 2 11.05 4.47 -6.84
C ASP A 2 10.88 3.47 -5.71
N TYR A 3 11.36 3.80 -4.51
CA TYR A 3 11.26 2.97 -3.32
C TYR A 3 10.66 3.75 -2.15
N ILE A 4 9.81 3.10 -1.36
CA ILE A 4 9.30 3.60 -0.10
C ILE A 4 9.73 2.65 1.01
N VAL A 5 10.26 3.18 2.09
CA VAL A 5 10.82 2.43 3.22
C VAL A 5 10.14 2.87 4.51
N THR A 6 9.77 1.91 5.33
CA THR A 6 9.27 2.08 6.70
C THR A 6 10.02 1.14 7.63
N GLU A 7 9.77 1.24 8.94
CA GLU A 7 10.30 0.29 9.93
C GLU A 7 9.84 -1.16 9.68
N GLN A 8 8.81 -1.36 8.85
CA GLN A 8 8.26 -2.67 8.53
C GLN A 8 8.82 -3.27 7.23
N GLY A 9 9.57 -2.50 6.45
CA GLY A 9 10.18 -2.98 5.20
C GLY A 9 10.26 -1.93 4.10
N MET A 10 10.49 -2.39 2.87
CA MET A 10 10.64 -1.54 1.69
C MET A 10 9.79 -2.07 0.54
N VAL A 11 9.15 -1.18 -0.21
CA VAL A 11 8.47 -1.50 -1.48
C VAL A 11 9.02 -0.67 -2.63
N ARG A 12 9.10 -1.29 -3.81
CA ARG A 12 9.38 -0.59 -5.06
C ARG A 12 8.06 -0.30 -5.76
N LEU A 13 7.81 0.96 -6.12
CA LEU A 13 6.55 1.36 -6.77
C LEU A 13 6.64 1.43 -8.30
N LYS A 14 7.86 1.42 -8.86
CA LYS A 14 8.07 1.49 -10.31
C LYS A 14 7.54 0.23 -10.98
N GLY A 15 6.66 0.41 -11.97
CA GLY A 15 6.06 -0.69 -12.74
C GLY A 15 4.79 -1.29 -12.13
N LEU A 16 4.35 -0.79 -10.96
CA LEU A 16 3.11 -1.21 -10.33
C LEU A 16 1.94 -0.33 -10.76
N THR A 17 0.79 -0.95 -11.02
CA THR A 17 -0.50 -0.29 -11.20
C THR A 17 -0.96 0.40 -9.90
N CYS A 18 -1.93 1.30 -9.97
CA CYS A 18 -2.47 1.97 -8.78
C CYS A 18 -2.96 0.97 -7.71
N SER A 19 -3.55 -0.14 -8.14
CA SER A 19 -4.03 -1.21 -7.26
C SER A 19 -2.87 -1.92 -6.54
N GLU A 20 -1.85 -2.30 -7.29
CA GLU A 20 -0.66 -2.94 -6.75
C GLU A 20 0.13 -2.00 -5.83
N ARG A 21 0.20 -0.71 -6.16
CA ARG A 21 0.82 0.30 -5.30
C ARG A 21 0.07 0.43 -3.98
N ALA A 22 -1.26 0.46 -3.99
CA ALA A 22 -2.06 0.50 -2.76
C ALA A 22 -1.78 -0.73 -1.89
N LYS A 23 -1.82 -1.94 -2.46
CA LYS A 23 -1.51 -3.18 -1.73
C LYS A 23 -0.10 -3.19 -1.16
N ALA A 24 0.89 -2.79 -1.95
CA ALA A 24 2.28 -2.73 -1.53
C ALA A 24 2.46 -1.75 -0.35
N LEU A 25 1.89 -0.56 -0.43
CA LEU A 25 1.96 0.45 0.63
C LEU A 25 1.26 0.01 1.91
N ILE A 26 0.08 -0.61 1.80
CA ILE A 26 -0.62 -1.19 2.95
C ILE A 26 0.23 -2.29 3.60
N GLY A 27 0.95 -3.09 2.80
CA GLY A 27 1.80 -4.18 3.29
C GLY A 27 2.98 -3.71 4.16
N ILE A 28 3.54 -2.52 3.90
CA ILE A 28 4.61 -1.92 4.71
C ILE A 28 4.12 -0.90 5.74
N ALA A 29 2.81 -0.69 5.84
CA ALA A 29 2.23 0.13 6.90
C ALA A 29 2.16 -0.64 8.22
N HIS A 30 2.18 0.08 9.34
CA HIS A 30 2.07 -0.50 10.67
C HIS A 30 0.77 -1.33 10.82
N PRO A 31 0.78 -2.51 11.51
CA PRO A 31 -0.29 -3.50 11.43
C PRO A 31 -1.64 -2.96 11.90
N ASN A 32 -1.62 -2.07 12.89
CA ASN A 32 -2.82 -1.42 13.43
C ASN A 32 -3.59 -0.59 12.39
N PHE A 33 -2.94 -0.11 11.32
CA PHE A 33 -3.58 0.73 10.30
C PHE A 33 -3.90 -0.02 9.01
N ARG A 34 -3.43 -1.26 8.84
CA ARG A 34 -3.60 -1.99 7.57
C ARG A 34 -5.06 -2.20 7.24
N GLU A 35 -5.90 -2.50 8.23
CA GLU A 35 -7.34 -2.70 8.02
C GLU A 35 -8.03 -1.42 7.57
N GLU A 36 -7.76 -0.30 8.25
CA GLU A 36 -8.31 1.01 7.89
C GLU A 36 -7.88 1.43 6.48
N LEU A 37 -6.59 1.31 6.15
CA LEU A 37 -6.05 1.65 4.83
C LEU A 37 -6.61 0.76 3.73
N THR A 38 -6.84 -0.53 4.02
CA THR A 38 -7.47 -1.46 3.08
C THR A 38 -8.91 -1.04 2.79
N ARG A 39 -9.70 -0.72 3.83
CA ARG A 39 -11.07 -0.22 3.65
C ARG A 39 -11.10 1.11 2.89
N ALA A 40 -10.16 2.01 3.15
CA ALA A 40 -10.06 3.28 2.42
C ALA A 40 -9.73 3.04 0.94
N ALA A 41 -8.80 2.15 0.64
CA ALA A 41 -8.43 1.83 -0.74
C ALA A 41 -9.57 1.10 -1.49
N GLN A 42 -10.39 0.30 -0.81
CA GLN A 42 -11.63 -0.26 -1.37
C GLN A 42 -12.66 0.83 -1.70
N LYS A 43 -12.91 1.78 -0.78
CA LYS A 43 -13.81 2.93 -1.04
C LYS A 43 -13.36 3.77 -2.23
N MET A 44 -12.06 3.90 -2.43
CA MET A 44 -11.46 4.60 -3.56
C MET A 44 -11.41 3.77 -4.84
N HIS A 45 -11.95 2.54 -4.84
CA HIS A 45 -11.92 1.61 -5.97
C HIS A 45 -10.49 1.30 -6.46
N LEU A 46 -9.50 1.44 -5.57
CA LEU A 46 -8.11 1.10 -5.87
C LEU A 46 -7.88 -0.40 -5.75
N ILE A 47 -8.63 -1.09 -4.90
CA ILE A 47 -8.54 -2.54 -4.69
C ILE A 47 -9.96 -3.12 -4.57
N VAL A 48 -10.14 -4.30 -5.16
CA VAL A 48 -11.34 -5.14 -5.02
C VAL A 48 -11.18 -6.09 -3.85
#